data_AF-A0A8C5STB5-F1
#
_entry.id   AF-A0A8C5STB5-F1
#
_cell.length_a   1.000
_cell.length_b   1.000
_cell.length_c   1.000
_cell.angle_alpha   90.00
_cell.angle_beta   90.00
_cell.angle_gamma   90.00
#
_symmetry.space_group_name_H-M   'P 1'
#
loop_
_entity.id
_entity.type
_entity.pdbx_description
1 polymer ?
#
loop_
_entity_poly.entity_id
_entity_poly.type
_entity_poly.pdbx_seq_one_letter_code
_entity_poly.pdbx_strand_id
1 'polypeptide(L)'
;MGAMLRPEVRFGRRKGQMRQATPNDEDDVMEGIFLPVGVDLHQITILPKAEWQRIQDSLTARARETAQTLAEKKARKDLHLKSQALVKNWTHTIAGMSQQKLKGKKVRQQREEEEKRKVDLEEAKYQAQKRKEKIEEAKLQQYYENDRVKSFHRALLYSEVLKERDAQIEFKKQHKNLYKSRNEAIERDRLKAVQLQEEKDKIQHMKRLQTANDQLAQIKEHERLANIRKLEEKKEREELLELTKLYHLEMQEKEQAQREQKVKRRQAHLAYVADQVTLKAIEKQKQEEEDERIRIHFKAKQAMDKLKKTKEEELHRLMEEQRERITNRLLARMKKKMGDEDERIAREIAEKEEEQAKEEQAKEEKLQADLKSIAEHRVNVIKMKEEKEKEERLEGQKLLIGLMEADRIYQELEKDKIHRNYCANLKLQEAHVAQIAEKIARGENEKQEDAEYVRQKEVIALCREQEFQKYAKKIIDEQSKTTQNLYPLLKGLHEGIPTFSGLAYNEDQHCGEKQPIQPPCIGKTAQEMKLLNEQKYDHTKARLGFTW
;
A
#
# COMPACT_ATOMS: atom_id res chain seq x y z
N MET A 1 -21.76 -27.10 28.76
CA MET A 1 -22.06 -28.42 29.38
C MET A 1 -23.44 -28.35 29.99
N GLY A 2 -24.30 -29.35 29.77
CA GLY A 2 -25.66 -29.40 30.32
C GLY A 2 -26.07 -30.86 30.54
N ALA A 3 -26.69 -31.15 31.69
CA ALA A 3 -26.96 -32.52 32.11
C ALA A 3 -28.19 -33.12 31.42
N MET A 4 -28.06 -34.36 30.91
CA MET A 4 -29.20 -35.16 30.46
C MET A 4 -29.67 -36.09 31.58
N LEU A 5 -30.82 -35.79 32.17
CA LEU A 5 -31.51 -36.69 33.09
C LEU A 5 -32.15 -37.84 32.30
N ARG A 6 -31.85 -39.09 32.69
CA ARG A 6 -32.60 -40.28 32.24
C ARG A 6 -33.82 -40.51 33.15
N PRO A 7 -34.97 -40.94 32.63
CA PRO A 7 -36.00 -41.57 33.45
C PRO A 7 -35.59 -43.00 33.82
N GLU A 8 -35.73 -43.37 35.09
CA GLU A 8 -35.76 -44.79 35.50
C GLU A 8 -37.08 -45.44 35.07
N VAL A 9 -37.03 -46.70 34.62
CA VAL A 9 -38.21 -47.55 34.43
C VAL A 9 -38.17 -48.68 35.46
N ARG A 10 -39.10 -48.65 36.43
CA ARG A 10 -39.16 -49.63 37.53
C ARG A 10 -40.31 -50.63 37.37
N PHE A 11 -39.93 -51.91 37.21
CA PHE A 11 -40.63 -53.16 37.55
C PHE A 11 -42.14 -53.35 37.25
N GLY A 12 -42.49 -54.46 36.58
CA GLY A 12 -43.89 -54.94 36.50
C GLY A 12 -44.07 -56.27 35.76
N ARG A 13 -44.02 -57.42 36.47
CA ARG A 13 -44.20 -58.78 35.91
C ARG A 13 -45.56 -58.97 35.20
N ARG A 14 -45.54 -59.67 34.05
CA ARG A 14 -45.95 -61.10 33.91
C ARG A 14 -45.58 -61.66 32.53
N LYS A 15 -45.12 -62.91 32.46
CA LYS A 15 -45.04 -63.68 31.21
C LYS A 15 -46.40 -64.32 30.95
N GLY A 16 -46.88 -64.27 29.72
CA GLY A 16 -47.95 -65.11 29.18
C GLY A 16 -47.49 -65.69 27.84
N GLN A 17 -47.71 -66.98 27.61
CA GLN A 17 -47.26 -67.65 26.38
C GLN A 17 -48.22 -67.36 25.21
N MET A 18 -47.70 -67.44 23.98
CA MET A 18 -48.57 -67.64 22.82
C MET A 18 -49.29 -69.00 22.93
N ARG A 19 -50.55 -69.04 22.49
CA ARG A 19 -51.07 -70.19 21.75
C ARG A 19 -51.49 -69.70 20.36
N GLN A 20 -51.13 -70.45 19.34
CA GLN A 20 -51.61 -70.24 17.97
C GLN A 20 -53.03 -70.82 17.83
N ALA A 21 -53.69 -70.51 16.72
CA ALA A 21 -55.02 -71.00 16.43
C ALA A 21 -55.03 -72.48 16.04
N THR A 22 -56.17 -73.13 16.25
CA THR A 22 -56.65 -74.30 15.50
C THR A 22 -58.11 -74.05 15.12
N PRO A 23 -58.56 -74.48 13.94
CA PRO A 23 -59.95 -74.36 13.51
C PRO A 23 -60.80 -75.51 14.08
N ASN A 24 -62.10 -75.27 14.18
CA ASN A 24 -63.11 -76.33 14.19
C ASN A 24 -63.91 -76.17 12.88
N ASP A 25 -63.51 -76.90 11.85
CA ASP A 25 -64.43 -77.36 10.82
C ASP A 25 -65.13 -78.65 11.34
N GLU A 26 -66.16 -79.11 10.63
CA GLU A 26 -67.09 -80.14 11.13
C GLU A 26 -66.62 -81.57 10.84
N ASP A 27 -66.69 -82.46 11.83
CA ASP A 27 -66.57 -83.92 11.67
C ASP A 27 -67.90 -84.60 12.06
N ASP A 28 -68.53 -85.26 11.10
CA ASP A 28 -69.73 -86.09 11.30
C ASP A 28 -69.34 -87.38 12.04
N VAL A 29 -69.56 -87.43 13.36
CA VAL A 29 -69.36 -88.66 14.17
C VAL A 29 -70.69 -89.24 14.63
N MET A 30 -71.10 -90.31 13.96
CA MET A 30 -72.29 -91.12 14.28
C MET A 30 -72.09 -91.96 15.55
N GLU A 31 -72.10 -91.35 16.73
CA GLU A 31 -72.10 -92.08 18.00
C GLU A 31 -73.49 -92.67 18.31
N GLY A 32 -73.63 -93.99 18.10
CA GLY A 32 -74.81 -94.75 18.46
C GLY A 32 -75.00 -94.83 19.98
N ILE A 33 -76.23 -94.61 20.45
CA ILE A 33 -76.57 -94.56 21.88
C ILE A 33 -76.46 -95.98 22.50
N PHE A 34 -75.33 -96.26 23.13
CA PHE A 34 -75.19 -97.39 24.06
C PHE A 34 -75.76 -97.01 25.43
N LEU A 35 -76.86 -97.65 25.82
CA LEU A 35 -77.38 -97.57 27.19
C LEU A 35 -76.53 -98.46 28.12
N PRO A 36 -76.11 -97.97 29.31
CA PRO A 36 -75.47 -98.81 30.32
C PRO A 36 -76.38 -99.95 30.78
N VAL A 37 -75.82 -101.15 30.95
CA VAL A 37 -76.56 -102.32 31.45
C VAL A 37 -76.97 -102.09 32.91
N GLY A 38 -78.27 -101.87 33.14
CA GLY A 38 -78.84 -101.68 34.49
C GLY A 38 -79.90 -100.58 34.64
N VAL A 39 -80.26 -99.85 33.56
CA VAL A 39 -81.28 -98.78 33.63
C VAL A 39 -82.66 -99.29 33.16
N ASP A 40 -83.69 -99.10 33.99
CA ASP A 40 -85.08 -99.42 33.65
C ASP A 40 -85.69 -98.34 32.73
N LEU A 41 -86.23 -98.78 31.58
CA LEU A 41 -86.76 -97.91 30.52
C LEU A 41 -88.01 -97.14 30.93
N HIS A 42 -88.74 -97.58 31.97
CA HIS A 42 -89.99 -96.95 32.41
C HIS A 42 -89.82 -95.60 33.11
N GLN A 43 -88.58 -95.15 33.37
CA GLN A 43 -88.29 -93.89 34.08
C GLN A 43 -87.75 -92.77 33.17
N ILE A 44 -87.66 -92.98 31.85
CA ILE A 44 -87.07 -92.02 30.90
C ILE A 44 -88.17 -91.26 30.14
N THR A 45 -88.25 -89.94 30.34
CA THR A 45 -89.16 -89.07 29.57
C THR A 45 -88.49 -88.61 28.28
N ILE A 46 -88.92 -89.12 27.13
CA ILE A 46 -88.34 -88.80 25.81
C ILE A 46 -88.95 -87.49 25.27
N LEU A 47 -88.14 -86.44 25.19
CA LEU A 47 -88.51 -85.11 24.69
C LEU A 47 -88.38 -85.05 23.15
N PRO A 48 -89.42 -84.64 22.38
CA PRO A 48 -89.31 -84.48 20.94
C PRO A 48 -88.25 -83.45 20.53
N LYS A 49 -87.51 -83.70 19.45
CA LYS A 49 -86.42 -82.80 18.99
C LYS A 49 -86.88 -81.35 18.78
N ALA A 50 -88.09 -81.14 18.28
CA ALA A 50 -88.67 -79.81 18.09
C ALA A 50 -89.03 -79.11 19.42
N GLU A 51 -89.51 -79.85 20.43
CA GLU A 51 -89.76 -79.32 21.78
C GLU A 51 -88.44 -78.96 22.47
N TRP A 52 -87.44 -79.85 22.40
CA TRP A 52 -86.09 -79.59 22.90
C TRP A 52 -85.45 -78.37 22.23
N GLN A 53 -85.52 -78.28 20.89
CA GLN A 53 -85.04 -77.11 20.15
C GLN A 53 -85.81 -75.85 20.52
N ARG A 54 -87.14 -75.87 20.70
CA ARG A 54 -87.89 -74.69 21.18
C ARG A 54 -87.47 -74.27 22.58
N ILE A 55 -87.23 -75.21 23.49
CA ILE A 55 -86.74 -74.92 24.85
C ILE A 55 -85.33 -74.30 24.78
N GLN A 56 -84.39 -74.95 24.08
CA GLN A 56 -83.03 -74.46 23.89
C GLN A 56 -82.98 -73.10 23.16
N ASP A 57 -83.86 -72.87 22.19
CA ASP A 57 -84.00 -71.61 21.46
C ASP A 57 -84.63 -70.53 22.35
N SER A 58 -85.60 -70.85 23.20
CA SER A 58 -86.19 -69.88 24.15
C SER A 58 -85.19 -69.44 25.23
N LEU A 59 -84.40 -70.37 25.76
CA LEU A 59 -83.30 -70.09 26.70
C LEU A 59 -82.15 -69.32 26.04
N THR A 60 -81.83 -69.62 24.77
CA THR A 60 -80.76 -68.93 24.03
C THR A 60 -81.24 -67.71 23.25
N ALA A 61 -82.53 -67.40 23.13
CA ALA A 61 -83.06 -66.27 22.36
C ALA A 61 -82.43 -64.96 22.79
N ARG A 62 -82.46 -64.67 24.10
CA ARG A 62 -81.84 -63.49 24.70
C ARG A 62 -80.31 -63.46 24.53
N ALA A 63 -79.66 -64.62 24.45
CA ALA A 63 -78.24 -64.76 24.15
C ALA A 63 -77.93 -64.54 22.65
N ARG A 64 -78.83 -64.95 21.75
CA ARG A 64 -78.75 -64.71 20.29
C ARG A 64 -79.01 -63.24 19.97
N GLU A 65 -80.00 -62.60 20.57
CA GLU A 65 -80.27 -61.16 20.44
C GLU A 65 -79.09 -60.30 20.95
N THR A 66 -78.52 -60.66 22.10
CA THR A 66 -77.34 -59.96 22.61
C THR A 66 -76.09 -60.23 21.77
N ALA A 67 -75.89 -61.45 21.27
CA ALA A 67 -74.82 -61.77 20.32
C ALA A 67 -74.99 -61.04 18.97
N GLN A 68 -76.21 -60.98 18.42
CA GLN A 68 -76.55 -60.27 17.18
C GLN A 68 -76.32 -58.76 17.35
N THR A 69 -76.84 -58.14 18.41
CA THR A 69 -76.62 -56.70 18.65
C THR A 69 -75.17 -56.37 18.99
N LEU A 70 -74.38 -57.30 19.55
CA LEU A 70 -72.92 -57.15 19.69
C LEU A 70 -72.20 -57.30 18.34
N ALA A 71 -72.60 -58.26 17.50
CA ALA A 71 -72.07 -58.45 16.15
C ALA A 71 -72.38 -57.25 15.24
N GLU A 72 -73.59 -56.69 15.32
CA GLU A 72 -73.99 -55.47 14.62
C GLU A 72 -73.20 -54.26 15.12
N LYS A 73 -73.06 -54.08 16.45
CA LYS A 73 -72.19 -53.04 17.03
C LYS A 73 -70.72 -53.20 16.61
N LYS A 74 -70.24 -54.43 16.43
CA LYS A 74 -68.90 -54.73 15.90
C LYS A 74 -68.80 -54.36 14.42
N ALA A 75 -69.70 -54.86 13.57
CA ALA A 75 -69.77 -54.54 12.15
C ALA A 75 -69.88 -53.02 11.89
N ARG A 76 -70.68 -52.30 12.70
CA ARG A 76 -70.80 -50.84 12.65
C ARG A 76 -69.51 -50.11 13.06
N LYS A 77 -68.76 -50.63 14.04
CA LYS A 77 -67.40 -50.14 14.37
C LYS A 77 -66.41 -50.43 13.24
N ASP A 78 -66.43 -51.63 12.67
CA ASP A 78 -65.53 -52.03 11.60
C ASP A 78 -65.79 -51.22 10.31
N LEU A 79 -67.06 -50.95 9.98
CA LEU A 79 -67.46 -50.02 8.92
C LEU A 79 -67.05 -48.57 9.22
N HIS A 80 -67.15 -48.11 10.46
CA HIS A 80 -66.68 -46.79 10.85
C HIS A 80 -65.15 -46.67 10.75
N LEU A 81 -64.39 -47.70 11.12
CA LEU A 81 -62.94 -47.76 10.94
C LEU A 81 -62.53 -47.77 9.46
N LYS A 82 -63.24 -48.54 8.61
CA LYS A 82 -63.07 -48.52 7.15
C LYS A 82 -63.37 -47.13 6.57
N SER A 83 -64.44 -46.48 7.01
CA SER A 83 -64.79 -45.10 6.63
C SER A 83 -63.71 -44.09 7.05
N GLN A 84 -63.23 -44.15 8.29
CA GLN A 84 -62.10 -43.31 8.74
C GLN A 84 -60.83 -43.55 7.92
N ALA A 85 -60.52 -44.81 7.55
CA ALA A 85 -59.36 -45.14 6.74
C ALA A 85 -59.43 -44.52 5.33
N LEU A 86 -60.61 -44.50 4.71
CA LEU A 86 -60.84 -43.82 3.43
C LEU A 86 -60.70 -42.29 3.58
N VAL A 87 -61.40 -41.69 4.56
CA VAL A 87 -61.42 -40.23 4.79
C VAL A 87 -60.04 -39.66 5.16
N LYS A 88 -59.16 -40.45 5.82
CA LYS A 88 -57.77 -40.04 6.11
C LYS A 88 -56.97 -39.68 4.86
N ASN A 89 -57.29 -40.29 3.71
CA ASN A 89 -56.62 -40.04 2.44
C ASN A 89 -57.32 -38.96 1.59
N TRP A 90 -58.45 -38.42 2.03
CA TRP A 90 -59.20 -37.40 1.29
C TRP A 90 -58.60 -36.00 1.49
N THR A 91 -57.98 -35.49 0.43
CA THR A 91 -57.32 -34.17 0.35
C THR A 91 -58.26 -33.00 0.65
N HIS A 92 -59.53 -33.09 0.25
CA HIS A 92 -60.52 -32.02 0.35
C HIS A 92 -61.24 -31.95 1.71
N THR A 93 -60.97 -32.87 2.63
CA THR A 93 -61.40 -32.76 4.05
C THR A 93 -60.71 -31.55 4.70
N ILE A 94 -61.39 -30.83 5.61
CA ILE A 94 -60.82 -29.64 6.30
C ILE A 94 -59.43 -29.94 6.91
N ALA A 95 -59.27 -31.11 7.54
CA ALA A 95 -57.98 -31.57 8.07
C ALA A 95 -56.92 -31.82 6.98
N GLY A 96 -57.32 -32.41 5.84
CA GLY A 96 -56.45 -32.64 4.68
C GLY A 96 -55.99 -31.33 4.04
N MET A 97 -56.90 -30.39 3.83
CA MET A 97 -56.60 -29.04 3.33
C MET A 97 -55.70 -28.26 4.29
N SER A 98 -55.90 -28.40 5.61
CA SER A 98 -55.02 -27.81 6.62
C SER A 98 -53.60 -28.40 6.56
N GLN A 99 -53.48 -29.73 6.47
CA GLN A 99 -52.19 -30.39 6.27
C GLN A 99 -51.52 -30.00 4.94
N GLN A 100 -52.28 -29.83 3.85
CA GLN A 100 -51.74 -29.33 2.59
C GLN A 100 -51.24 -27.89 2.70
N LYS A 101 -51.98 -26.99 3.38
CA LYS A 101 -51.53 -25.62 3.66
C LYS A 101 -50.26 -25.60 4.52
N LEU A 102 -50.15 -26.45 5.53
CA LEU A 102 -48.95 -26.58 6.36
C LEU A 102 -47.74 -27.14 5.58
N LYS A 103 -47.94 -28.20 4.79
CA LYS A 103 -46.90 -28.75 3.89
C LYS A 103 -46.45 -27.72 2.87
N GLY A 104 -47.38 -27.00 2.25
CA GLY A 104 -47.11 -25.92 1.31
C GLY A 104 -46.36 -24.75 1.94
N LYS A 105 -46.72 -24.34 3.16
CA LYS A 105 -45.98 -23.32 3.92
C LYS A 105 -44.55 -23.78 4.22
N LYS A 106 -44.37 -25.02 4.68
CA LYS A 106 -43.02 -25.58 4.94
C LYS A 106 -42.17 -25.62 3.67
N VAL A 107 -42.73 -26.04 2.54
CA VAL A 107 -42.01 -26.06 1.24
C VAL A 107 -41.65 -24.64 0.77
N ARG A 108 -42.49 -23.63 1.00
CA ARG A 108 -42.13 -22.22 0.73
C ARG A 108 -40.98 -21.75 1.63
N GLN A 109 -41.09 -21.96 2.94
CA GLN A 109 -40.03 -21.61 3.90
C GLN A 109 -38.69 -22.30 3.58
N GLN A 110 -38.71 -23.57 3.14
CA GLN A 110 -37.49 -24.27 2.71
C GLN A 110 -36.86 -23.63 1.46
N ARG A 111 -37.66 -23.22 0.46
CA ARG A 111 -37.15 -22.47 -0.71
C ARG A 111 -36.60 -21.10 -0.31
N GLU A 112 -37.32 -20.36 0.53
CA GLU A 112 -36.89 -19.05 1.04
C GLU A 112 -35.57 -19.16 1.85
N GLU A 113 -35.36 -20.26 2.58
CA GLU A 113 -34.08 -20.56 3.24
C GLU A 113 -32.99 -20.98 2.26
N GLU A 114 -33.29 -21.80 1.25
CA GLU A 114 -32.34 -22.20 0.20
C GLU A 114 -31.90 -21.01 -0.68
N GLU A 115 -32.81 -20.07 -0.95
CA GLU A 115 -32.53 -18.81 -1.65
C GLU A 115 -31.64 -17.89 -0.81
N LYS A 116 -31.94 -17.71 0.48
CA LYS A 116 -31.06 -16.96 1.41
C LYS A 116 -29.68 -17.58 1.49
N ARG A 117 -29.57 -18.90 1.65
CA ARG A 117 -28.27 -19.61 1.67
C ARG A 117 -27.48 -19.45 0.37
N LYS A 118 -28.13 -19.32 -0.79
CA LYS A 118 -27.43 -19.00 -2.06
C LYS A 118 -26.88 -17.57 -2.03
N VAL A 119 -27.68 -16.59 -1.61
CA VAL A 119 -27.24 -15.20 -1.43
C VAL A 119 -26.09 -15.10 -0.42
N ASP A 120 -26.17 -15.79 0.72
CA ASP A 120 -25.09 -15.84 1.73
C ASP A 120 -23.79 -16.42 1.13
N LEU A 121 -23.89 -17.48 0.31
CA LEU A 121 -22.74 -18.10 -0.36
C LEU A 121 -22.19 -17.24 -1.52
N GLU A 122 -23.01 -16.42 -2.16
CA GLU A 122 -22.60 -15.50 -3.23
C GLU A 122 -21.94 -14.25 -2.66
N GLU A 123 -22.51 -13.65 -1.61
CA GLU A 123 -21.90 -12.54 -0.88
C GLU A 123 -20.60 -12.98 -0.20
N ALA A 124 -20.54 -14.19 0.40
CA ALA A 124 -19.30 -14.73 0.94
C ALA A 124 -18.20 -14.90 -0.13
N LYS A 125 -18.54 -15.32 -1.36
CA LYS A 125 -17.60 -15.38 -2.49
C LYS A 125 -17.16 -13.97 -2.90
N TYR A 126 -18.08 -13.02 -3.00
CA TYR A 126 -17.81 -11.64 -3.41
C TYR A 126 -16.92 -10.90 -2.40
N GLN A 127 -17.16 -11.07 -1.10
CA GLN A 127 -16.32 -10.53 -0.04
C GLN A 127 -14.95 -11.24 0.03
N ALA A 128 -14.90 -12.56 -0.24
CA ALA A 128 -13.63 -13.27 -0.38
C ALA A 128 -12.82 -12.81 -1.62
N GLN A 129 -13.48 -12.49 -2.73
CA GLN A 129 -12.87 -11.89 -3.92
C GLN A 129 -12.32 -10.49 -3.61
N LYS A 130 -13.13 -9.58 -3.06
CA LYS A 130 -12.68 -8.25 -2.61
C LYS A 130 -11.52 -8.31 -1.61
N ARG A 131 -11.55 -9.27 -0.69
CA ARG A 131 -10.44 -9.50 0.26
C ARG A 131 -9.19 -9.99 -0.45
N LYS A 132 -9.33 -10.89 -1.44
CA LYS A 132 -8.21 -11.35 -2.27
C LYS A 132 -7.63 -10.19 -3.08
N GLU A 133 -8.46 -9.42 -3.78
CA GLU A 133 -8.06 -8.24 -4.57
C GLU A 133 -7.23 -7.27 -3.73
N LYS A 134 -7.73 -6.85 -2.57
CA LYS A 134 -6.99 -5.98 -1.64
C LYS A 134 -5.69 -6.58 -1.11
N ILE A 135 -5.60 -7.91 -0.99
CA ILE A 135 -4.37 -8.62 -0.62
C ILE A 135 -3.38 -8.64 -1.80
N GLU A 136 -3.83 -8.83 -3.04
CA GLU A 136 -2.98 -8.72 -4.23
C GLU A 136 -2.49 -7.28 -4.48
N GLU A 137 -3.36 -6.27 -4.27
CA GLU A 137 -2.98 -4.85 -4.28
C GLU A 137 -1.89 -4.54 -3.24
N ALA A 138 -2.08 -4.98 -1.99
CA ALA A 138 -1.11 -4.78 -0.92
C ALA A 138 0.21 -5.52 -1.18
N LYS A 139 0.18 -6.75 -1.73
CA LYS A 139 1.37 -7.48 -2.18
C LYS A 139 2.11 -6.71 -3.28
N LEU A 140 1.40 -6.14 -4.25
CA LEU A 140 1.98 -5.40 -5.37
C LEU A 140 2.64 -4.10 -4.89
N GLN A 141 2.00 -3.39 -3.96
CA GLN A 141 2.58 -2.23 -3.28
C GLN A 141 3.85 -2.62 -2.52
N GLN A 142 3.80 -3.65 -1.67
CA GLN A 142 4.99 -4.17 -0.96
C GLN A 142 6.09 -4.64 -1.92
N TYR A 143 5.74 -5.21 -3.08
CA TYR A 143 6.70 -5.61 -4.10
C TYR A 143 7.45 -4.41 -4.68
N TYR A 144 6.72 -3.35 -5.07
CA TYR A 144 7.30 -2.09 -5.55
C TYR A 144 7.97 -1.25 -4.46
N GLU A 145 7.65 -1.49 -3.19
CA GLU A 145 8.34 -0.88 -2.04
C GLU A 145 9.71 -1.51 -1.75
N ASN A 146 10.08 -2.67 -2.33
CA ASN A 146 11.43 -3.21 -2.17
C ASN A 146 12.47 -2.32 -2.87
N ASP A 147 13.54 -1.95 -2.17
CA ASP A 147 14.57 -1.07 -2.74
C ASP A 147 15.31 -1.69 -3.94
N ARG A 148 15.38 -3.03 -3.99
CA ARG A 148 15.82 -3.81 -5.17
C ARG A 148 14.99 -3.48 -6.42
N VAL A 149 13.67 -3.44 -6.28
CA VAL A 149 12.71 -3.16 -7.36
C VAL A 149 12.73 -1.67 -7.71
N LYS A 150 12.73 -0.78 -6.70
CA LYS A 150 12.89 0.67 -6.91
C LYS A 150 14.18 1.03 -7.66
N SER A 151 15.29 0.37 -7.37
CA SER A 151 16.57 0.60 -8.07
C SER A 151 16.46 0.18 -9.54
N PHE A 152 15.87 -0.99 -9.81
CA PHE A 152 15.61 -1.45 -11.17
C PHE A 152 14.63 -0.55 -11.94
N HIS A 153 13.58 -0.03 -11.29
CA HIS A 153 12.67 0.96 -11.89
C HIS A 153 13.36 2.28 -12.23
N ARG A 154 14.32 2.75 -11.41
CA ARG A 154 15.14 3.93 -11.74
C ARG A 154 16.03 3.67 -12.96
N ALA A 155 16.60 2.47 -13.06
CA ALA A 155 17.37 2.04 -14.22
C ALA A 155 16.51 1.94 -15.50
N LEU A 156 15.27 1.44 -15.38
CA LEU A 156 14.29 1.40 -16.47
C LEU A 156 13.98 2.80 -17.00
N LEU A 157 13.57 3.71 -16.11
CA LEU A 157 13.31 5.11 -16.47
C LEU A 157 14.53 5.76 -17.14
N TYR A 158 15.74 5.47 -16.68
CA TYR A 158 16.95 5.99 -17.32
C TYR A 158 17.19 5.41 -18.72
N SER A 159 16.89 4.13 -18.95
CA SER A 159 16.94 3.53 -20.30
C SER A 159 15.91 4.15 -21.26
N GLU A 160 14.73 4.51 -20.76
CA GLU A 160 13.68 5.20 -21.54
C GLU A 160 14.10 6.64 -21.90
N VAL A 161 14.69 7.37 -20.94
CA VAL A 161 15.27 8.71 -21.20
C VAL A 161 16.42 8.64 -22.22
N LEU A 162 17.22 7.57 -22.24
CA LEU A 162 18.27 7.38 -23.25
C LEU A 162 17.68 7.09 -24.64
N LYS A 163 16.62 6.27 -24.74
CA LYS A 163 15.86 6.06 -25.98
C LYS A 163 15.30 7.37 -26.54
N GLU A 164 14.65 8.17 -25.70
CA GLU A 164 14.17 9.51 -26.10
C GLU A 164 15.32 10.42 -26.54
N ARG A 165 16.48 10.32 -25.88
CA ARG A 165 17.66 11.11 -26.22
C ARG A 165 18.22 10.75 -27.59
N ASP A 166 18.27 9.47 -27.95
CA ASP A 166 18.70 9.03 -29.27
C ASP A 166 17.72 9.52 -30.35
N ALA A 167 16.41 9.42 -30.11
CA ALA A 167 15.39 9.99 -31.02
C ALA A 167 15.51 11.52 -31.20
N GLN A 168 15.80 12.27 -30.13
CA GLN A 168 16.11 13.71 -30.22
C GLN A 168 17.37 13.98 -31.05
N ILE A 169 18.39 13.14 -30.94
CA ILE A 169 19.64 13.26 -31.71
C ILE A 169 19.38 12.98 -33.19
N GLU A 170 18.57 11.98 -33.52
CA GLU A 170 18.16 11.69 -34.91
C GLU A 170 17.30 12.82 -35.51
N PHE A 171 16.29 13.29 -34.79
CA PHE A 171 15.50 14.45 -35.20
C PHE A 171 16.39 15.68 -35.44
N LYS A 172 17.38 15.94 -34.57
CA LYS A 172 18.34 17.04 -34.75
C LYS A 172 19.27 16.85 -35.95
N LYS A 173 19.66 15.61 -36.29
CA LYS A 173 20.39 15.29 -37.53
C LYS A 173 19.53 15.58 -38.76
N GLN A 174 18.28 15.09 -38.79
CA GLN A 174 17.32 15.32 -39.88
C GLN A 174 17.06 16.83 -40.07
N HIS A 175 16.75 17.55 -39.00
CA HIS A 175 16.54 19.00 -39.00
C HIS A 175 17.76 19.77 -39.53
N LYS A 176 18.99 19.37 -39.13
CA LYS A 176 20.23 19.98 -39.66
C LYS A 176 20.39 19.74 -41.17
N ASN A 177 20.02 18.55 -41.65
CA ASN A 177 20.07 18.23 -43.09
C ASN A 177 19.02 19.00 -43.89
N LEU A 178 17.78 19.12 -43.41
CA LEU A 178 16.73 19.94 -44.04
C LEU A 178 17.15 21.41 -44.16
N TYR A 179 17.75 21.98 -43.10
CA TYR A 179 18.25 23.36 -43.14
C TYR A 179 19.44 23.53 -44.09
N LYS A 180 20.35 22.55 -44.21
CA LYS A 180 21.38 22.55 -45.25
C LYS A 180 20.77 22.59 -46.64
N SER A 181 19.90 21.65 -46.98
CA SER A 181 19.28 21.55 -48.31
C SER A 181 18.45 22.79 -48.67
N ARG A 182 17.79 23.41 -47.69
CA ARG A 182 17.11 24.71 -47.84
C ARG A 182 18.09 25.84 -48.13
N ASN A 183 19.17 25.95 -47.35
CA ASN A 183 20.18 27.01 -47.55
C ASN A 183 20.88 26.86 -48.90
N GLU A 184 21.25 25.63 -49.30
CA GLU A 184 21.80 25.33 -50.62
C GLU A 184 20.85 25.70 -51.76
N ALA A 185 19.52 25.57 -51.57
CA ALA A 185 18.54 26.05 -52.54
C ALA A 185 18.51 27.59 -52.62
N ILE A 186 18.54 28.27 -51.47
CA ILE A 186 18.61 29.73 -51.39
C ILE A 186 19.89 30.26 -52.06
N GLU A 187 21.05 29.64 -51.84
CA GLU A 187 22.28 30.04 -52.52
C GLU A 187 22.23 29.74 -54.02
N ARG A 188 21.65 28.61 -54.45
CA ARG A 188 21.42 28.33 -55.87
C ARG A 188 20.53 29.38 -56.54
N ASP A 189 19.51 29.88 -55.85
CA ASP A 189 18.62 30.93 -56.39
C ASP A 189 19.24 32.33 -56.33
N ARG A 190 20.08 32.61 -55.32
CA ARG A 190 20.94 33.81 -55.30
C ARG A 190 21.92 33.85 -56.47
N LEU A 191 22.59 32.73 -56.77
CA LEU A 191 23.52 32.62 -57.90
C LEU A 191 22.80 32.85 -59.25
N LYS A 192 21.60 32.28 -59.45
CA LYS A 192 20.76 32.59 -60.63
C LYS A 192 20.39 34.07 -60.71
N ALA A 193 20.05 34.70 -59.58
CA ALA A 193 19.70 36.12 -59.56
C ALA A 193 20.89 37.02 -59.92
N VAL A 194 22.11 36.67 -59.49
CA VAL A 194 23.35 37.36 -59.90
C VAL A 194 23.61 37.15 -61.40
N GLN A 195 23.52 35.92 -61.90
CA GLN A 195 23.68 35.61 -63.34
C GLN A 195 22.70 36.40 -64.22
N LEU A 196 21.41 36.41 -63.85
CA LEU A 196 20.38 37.18 -64.55
C LEU A 196 20.62 38.70 -64.49
N GLN A 197 21.26 39.20 -63.43
CA GLN A 197 21.64 40.61 -63.33
C GLN A 197 22.85 40.92 -64.21
N GLU A 198 23.89 40.07 -64.21
CA GLU A 198 25.01 40.19 -65.14
C GLU A 198 24.56 40.16 -66.61
N GLU A 199 23.60 39.30 -66.98
CA GLU A 199 23.04 39.25 -68.33
C GLU A 199 22.33 40.56 -68.70
N LYS A 200 21.51 41.12 -67.80
CA LYS A 200 20.89 42.43 -68.00
C LYS A 200 21.93 43.54 -68.16
N ASP A 201 23.00 43.51 -67.38
CA ASP A 201 24.03 44.54 -67.42
C ASP A 201 24.93 44.40 -68.66
N LYS A 202 25.21 43.17 -69.12
CA LYS A 202 25.80 42.88 -70.44
C LYS A 202 24.92 43.40 -71.58
N ILE A 203 23.60 43.15 -71.54
CA ILE A 203 22.63 43.67 -72.53
C ILE A 203 22.57 45.20 -72.51
N GLN A 204 22.57 45.82 -71.33
CA GLN A 204 22.63 47.28 -71.21
C GLN A 204 23.94 47.84 -71.76
N HIS A 205 25.08 47.21 -71.48
CA HIS A 205 26.38 47.62 -72.00
C HIS A 205 26.40 47.56 -73.54
N MET A 206 25.94 46.47 -74.14
CA MET A 206 25.83 46.33 -75.60
C MET A 206 24.91 47.40 -76.21
N LYS A 207 23.77 47.72 -75.58
CA LYS A 207 22.90 48.82 -76.03
C LYS A 207 23.57 50.19 -75.96
N ARG A 208 24.29 50.49 -74.87
CA ARG A 208 25.06 51.75 -74.73
C ARG A 208 26.17 51.85 -75.79
N LEU A 209 26.88 50.74 -76.05
CA LEU A 209 27.91 50.66 -77.08
C LEU A 209 27.32 50.87 -78.49
N GLN A 210 26.17 50.27 -78.78
CA GLN A 210 25.45 50.50 -80.04
C GLN A 210 25.05 51.99 -80.18
N THR A 211 24.40 52.58 -79.18
CA THR A 211 24.02 54.01 -79.21
C THR A 211 25.22 54.93 -79.39
N ALA A 212 26.38 54.62 -78.78
CA ALA A 212 27.61 55.39 -78.96
C ALA A 212 28.16 55.28 -80.39
N ASN A 213 28.08 54.09 -81.02
CA ASN A 213 28.44 53.90 -82.42
C ASN A 213 27.49 54.65 -83.38
N ASP A 214 26.19 54.61 -83.09
CA ASP A 214 25.17 55.33 -83.88
C ASP A 214 25.37 56.86 -83.80
N GLN A 215 25.66 57.38 -82.60
CA GLN A 215 26.02 58.79 -82.38
C GLN A 215 27.33 59.17 -83.10
N LEU A 216 28.34 58.30 -83.07
CA LEU A 216 29.60 58.52 -83.80
C LEU A 216 29.40 58.53 -85.33
N ALA A 217 28.45 57.72 -85.84
CA ALA A 217 28.06 57.77 -87.25
C ALA A 217 27.32 59.07 -87.60
N GLN A 218 26.39 59.51 -86.75
CA GLN A 218 25.69 60.80 -86.91
C GLN A 218 26.66 61.99 -86.92
N ILE A 219 27.64 62.02 -86.00
CA ILE A 219 28.68 63.08 -85.97
C ILE A 219 29.45 63.11 -87.30
N LYS A 220 29.93 61.96 -87.79
CA LYS A 220 30.67 61.86 -89.07
C LYS A 220 29.83 62.30 -90.28
N GLU A 221 28.53 62.05 -90.25
CA GLU A 221 27.63 62.52 -91.33
C GLU A 221 27.34 64.02 -91.22
N HIS A 222 27.19 64.58 -90.01
CA HIS A 222 27.14 66.02 -89.81
C HIS A 222 28.45 66.72 -90.24
N GLU A 223 29.62 66.12 -90.00
CA GLU A 223 30.92 66.61 -90.49
C GLU A 223 30.97 66.61 -92.02
N ARG A 224 30.50 65.55 -92.69
CA ARG A 224 30.38 65.49 -94.16
C ARG A 224 29.45 66.58 -94.68
N LEU A 225 28.25 66.70 -94.15
CA LEU A 225 27.27 67.73 -94.55
C LEU A 225 27.80 69.15 -94.32
N ALA A 226 28.50 69.40 -93.21
CA ALA A 226 29.15 70.68 -92.95
C ALA A 226 30.31 70.96 -93.93
N ASN A 227 31.05 69.93 -94.38
CA ASN A 227 32.09 70.10 -95.39
C ASN A 227 31.52 70.30 -96.80
N ILE A 228 30.37 69.71 -97.12
CA ILE A 228 29.61 70.00 -98.36
C ILE A 228 29.14 71.47 -98.35
N ARG A 229 28.52 71.93 -97.26
CA ARG A 229 28.12 73.35 -97.10
C ARG A 229 29.30 74.32 -97.25
N LYS A 230 30.46 74.02 -96.66
CA LYS A 230 31.69 74.83 -96.85
C LYS A 230 32.26 74.82 -98.27
N LEU A 231 31.79 73.93 -99.16
CA LEU A 231 32.10 73.96 -100.59
C LEU A 231 31.02 74.72 -101.37
N GLU A 232 29.77 74.66 -100.93
CA GLU A 232 28.64 75.45 -101.46
C GLU A 232 28.85 76.95 -101.14
N GLU A 233 29.10 77.31 -99.88
CA GLU A 233 29.46 78.66 -99.41
C GLU A 233 30.66 79.26 -100.19
N LYS A 234 31.59 78.43 -100.68
CA LYS A 234 32.71 78.88 -101.51
C LYS A 234 32.28 79.23 -102.93
N LYS A 235 31.45 78.39 -103.55
CA LYS A 235 30.86 78.66 -104.88
C LYS A 235 29.98 79.90 -104.83
N GLU A 236 29.07 79.99 -103.85
CA GLU A 236 28.22 81.17 -103.65
C GLU A 236 29.07 82.44 -103.45
N ARG A 237 30.20 82.34 -102.74
CA ARG A 237 31.15 83.46 -102.58
C ARG A 237 31.90 83.80 -103.88
N GLU A 238 32.25 82.82 -104.69
CA GLU A 238 32.88 83.03 -106.00
C GLU A 238 31.89 83.68 -106.97
N GLU A 239 30.64 83.20 -107.04
CA GLU A 239 29.52 83.78 -107.77
C GLU A 239 29.20 85.21 -107.30
N LEU A 240 29.16 85.46 -105.99
CA LEU A 240 29.02 86.81 -105.41
C LEU A 240 30.18 87.74 -105.79
N LEU A 241 31.41 87.23 -105.88
CA LEU A 241 32.57 88.02 -106.33
C LEU A 241 32.48 88.35 -107.83
N GLU A 242 31.95 87.46 -108.66
CA GLU A 242 31.70 87.75 -110.08
C GLU A 242 30.54 88.75 -110.28
N LEU A 243 29.44 88.57 -109.58
CA LEU A 243 28.33 89.53 -109.55
C LEU A 243 28.79 90.91 -109.03
N THR A 244 29.68 90.94 -108.03
CA THR A 244 30.27 92.19 -107.53
C THR A 244 31.15 92.88 -108.58
N LYS A 245 31.93 92.13 -109.38
CA LYS A 245 32.71 92.70 -110.50
C LYS A 245 31.78 93.30 -111.57
N LEU A 246 30.71 92.58 -111.95
CA LEU A 246 29.71 93.05 -112.91
C LEU A 246 29.03 94.34 -112.42
N TYR A 247 28.62 94.38 -111.16
CA TYR A 247 28.07 95.59 -110.54
C TYR A 247 29.06 96.77 -110.52
N HIS A 248 30.36 96.51 -110.29
CA HIS A 248 31.37 97.58 -110.36
C HIS A 248 31.54 98.15 -111.78
N LEU A 249 31.45 97.32 -112.83
CA LEU A 249 31.48 97.78 -114.22
C LEU A 249 30.23 98.63 -114.54
N GLU A 250 29.04 98.13 -114.21
CA GLU A 250 27.77 98.85 -114.41
C GLU A 250 27.76 100.19 -113.63
N MET A 251 28.36 100.22 -112.43
CA MET A 251 28.54 101.44 -111.65
C MET A 251 29.57 102.40 -112.24
N GLN A 252 30.62 101.92 -112.91
CA GLN A 252 31.56 102.78 -113.64
C GLN A 252 30.90 103.43 -114.87
N GLU A 253 30.09 102.69 -115.63
CA GLU A 253 29.28 103.24 -116.74
C GLU A 253 28.29 104.30 -116.23
N LYS A 254 27.57 104.01 -115.14
CA LYS A 254 26.70 104.97 -114.46
C LYS A 254 27.48 106.19 -113.96
N GLU A 255 28.71 106.03 -113.47
CA GLU A 255 29.53 107.17 -113.03
C GLU A 255 30.01 108.04 -114.21
N GLN A 256 30.37 107.44 -115.35
CA GLN A 256 30.69 108.17 -116.58
C GLN A 256 29.50 109.01 -117.06
N ALA A 257 28.31 108.40 -117.17
CA ALA A 257 27.08 109.12 -117.51
C ALA A 257 26.73 110.23 -116.48
N GLN A 258 27.00 110.00 -115.19
CA GLN A 258 26.88 111.04 -114.17
C GLN A 258 27.93 112.15 -114.30
N ARG A 259 29.16 111.87 -114.74
CA ARG A 259 30.20 112.90 -114.96
C ARG A 259 29.78 113.83 -116.11
N GLU A 260 29.23 113.29 -117.20
CA GLU A 260 28.64 114.09 -118.28
C GLU A 260 27.47 114.95 -117.79
N GLN A 261 26.53 114.37 -117.02
CA GLN A 261 25.46 115.15 -116.39
C GLN A 261 26.01 116.22 -115.42
N LYS A 262 27.08 115.93 -114.67
CA LYS A 262 27.71 116.90 -113.75
C LYS A 262 28.39 118.05 -114.49
N VAL A 263 28.90 117.86 -115.71
CA VAL A 263 29.37 118.97 -116.56
C VAL A 263 28.19 119.86 -116.98
N LYS A 264 27.12 119.26 -117.53
CA LYS A 264 25.89 119.98 -117.94
C LYS A 264 25.25 120.72 -116.76
N ARG A 265 25.15 120.08 -115.58
CA ARG A 265 24.65 120.70 -114.34
C ARG A 265 25.58 121.79 -113.81
N ARG A 266 26.90 121.72 -113.99
CA ARG A 266 27.83 122.77 -113.54
C ARG A 266 27.70 124.04 -114.38
N GLN A 267 27.49 123.90 -115.70
CA GLN A 267 27.14 125.01 -116.57
C GLN A 267 25.84 125.71 -116.12
N ALA A 268 24.80 124.93 -115.78
CA ALA A 268 23.55 125.48 -115.25
C ALA A 268 23.68 126.07 -113.82
N HIS A 269 24.47 125.45 -112.94
CA HIS A 269 24.61 125.90 -111.55
C HIS A 269 25.43 127.18 -111.41
N LEU A 270 26.38 127.44 -112.33
CA LEU A 270 27.07 128.73 -112.40
C LEU A 270 26.11 129.91 -112.68
N ALA A 271 24.97 129.67 -113.32
CA ALA A 271 23.92 130.69 -113.45
C ALA A 271 23.12 130.87 -112.14
N TYR A 272 22.90 129.81 -111.36
CA TYR A 272 22.09 129.82 -110.12
C TYR A 272 22.85 130.32 -108.87
N VAL A 273 24.17 130.10 -108.77
CA VAL A 273 24.95 130.54 -107.59
C VAL A 273 24.98 132.08 -107.47
N ALA A 274 24.72 132.80 -108.55
CA ALA A 274 24.48 134.25 -108.54
C ALA A 274 23.29 134.66 -107.65
N ASP A 275 22.27 133.80 -107.51
CA ASP A 275 21.00 134.14 -106.85
C ASP A 275 21.01 133.91 -105.33
N GLN A 276 21.73 132.86 -104.86
CA GLN A 276 21.46 132.26 -103.54
C GLN A 276 22.36 132.71 -102.37
N VAL A 277 23.22 133.72 -102.55
CA VAL A 277 24.06 134.29 -101.47
C VAL A 277 23.23 135.05 -100.40
N THR A 278 21.92 135.13 -100.59
CA THR A 278 20.99 136.12 -100.03
C THR A 278 20.27 135.76 -98.71
N LEU A 279 20.47 134.56 -98.10
CA LEU A 279 19.36 133.94 -97.32
C LEU A 279 19.59 133.30 -95.91
N LYS A 280 20.79 133.19 -95.31
CA LYS A 280 21.07 132.00 -94.43
C LYS A 280 21.78 132.18 -93.05
N ALA A 281 21.13 132.71 -92.00
CA ALA A 281 21.75 132.88 -90.65
C ALA A 281 20.82 132.66 -89.41
N ILE A 282 20.89 131.49 -88.70
CA ILE A 282 19.94 131.09 -87.59
C ILE A 282 20.57 130.23 -86.42
N GLU A 283 19.77 129.42 -85.68
CA GLU A 283 19.90 128.94 -84.25
C GLU A 283 20.56 127.54 -83.99
N LYS A 284 21.08 127.31 -82.76
CA LYS A 284 21.15 125.98 -82.07
C LYS A 284 21.07 126.09 -80.52
N GLN A 285 20.27 125.25 -79.82
CA GLN A 285 20.22 125.10 -78.33
C GLN A 285 19.49 123.79 -77.89
N LYS A 286 19.65 123.31 -76.62
CA LYS A 286 18.60 122.80 -75.66
C LYS A 286 19.12 121.90 -74.49
N GLN A 287 18.49 120.76 -74.12
CA GLN A 287 18.30 120.29 -72.70
C GLN A 287 19.00 118.97 -72.26
N GLU A 288 19.16 118.78 -70.92
CA GLU A 288 19.82 117.67 -70.17
C GLU A 288 19.19 117.55 -68.73
N GLU A 289 19.00 116.36 -68.06
CA GLU A 289 18.77 116.16 -66.57
C GLU A 289 18.45 114.70 -66.02
N GLU A 290 18.85 114.41 -64.73
CA GLU A 290 18.42 113.45 -63.63
C GLU A 290 18.27 111.86 -63.65
N ASP A 291 18.89 111.13 -62.67
CA ASP A 291 18.35 109.96 -61.83
C ASP A 291 19.35 109.33 -60.78
N GLU A 292 18.87 108.77 -59.63
CA GLU A 292 19.46 107.69 -58.75
C GLU A 292 18.49 107.26 -57.60
N ARG A 293 18.53 106.03 -56.98
CA ARG A 293 17.51 105.61 -55.94
C ARG A 293 17.68 104.51 -54.82
N ILE A 294 18.28 103.28 -54.94
CA ILE A 294 17.93 102.09 -54.03
C ILE A 294 19.11 101.35 -53.29
N ARG A 295 18.95 100.76 -52.05
CA ARG A 295 20.12 100.27 -51.22
C ARG A 295 20.16 99.12 -50.11
N ILE A 296 19.11 98.50 -49.50
CA ILE A 296 19.14 98.16 -48.01
C ILE A 296 19.44 96.71 -47.39
N HIS A 297 18.45 95.87 -46.94
CA HIS A 297 18.50 95.06 -45.65
C HIS A 297 18.96 93.54 -45.63
N PHE A 298 19.27 92.93 -44.43
CA PHE A 298 19.65 91.46 -44.29
C PHE A 298 19.58 90.65 -42.93
N LYS A 299 19.67 91.22 -41.70
CA LYS A 299 20.37 90.59 -40.53
C LYS A 299 19.71 89.58 -39.52
N ALA A 300 18.57 88.91 -39.77
CA ALA A 300 17.67 88.48 -38.65
C ALA A 300 17.72 87.05 -38.01
N LYS A 301 18.56 86.06 -38.40
CA LYS A 301 18.16 84.61 -38.28
C LYS A 301 18.94 83.62 -37.37
N GLN A 302 19.85 84.00 -36.47
CA GLN A 302 20.89 83.05 -35.95
C GLN A 302 20.74 82.48 -34.50
N ALA A 303 19.66 82.71 -33.76
CA ALA A 303 19.70 82.63 -32.28
C ALA A 303 19.15 81.35 -31.57
N MET A 304 18.48 80.40 -32.23
CA MET A 304 17.52 79.51 -31.54
C MET A 304 18.00 78.12 -31.03
N ASP A 305 19.20 77.64 -31.40
CA ASP A 305 19.44 76.17 -31.50
C ASP A 305 20.13 75.46 -30.30
N LYS A 306 20.30 76.10 -29.14
CA LYS A 306 21.21 75.59 -28.07
C LYS A 306 20.59 74.85 -26.87
N LEU A 307 19.29 74.55 -26.86
CA LEU A 307 18.54 74.24 -25.62
C LEU A 307 18.04 72.78 -25.42
N LYS A 308 18.54 71.79 -26.18
CA LYS A 308 17.92 70.44 -26.27
C LYS A 308 18.70 69.23 -25.72
N LYS A 309 19.86 69.41 -25.07
CA LYS A 309 20.87 68.32 -24.94
C LYS A 309 21.17 67.75 -23.53
N THR A 310 20.27 67.92 -22.56
CA THR A 310 20.56 67.65 -21.13
C THR A 310 19.43 66.89 -20.41
N LYS A 311 18.92 65.78 -20.96
CA LYS A 311 17.81 65.04 -20.33
C LYS A 311 17.75 63.51 -20.53
N GLU A 312 18.85 62.86 -20.94
CA GLU A 312 18.85 61.44 -21.36
C GLU A 312 19.65 60.48 -20.45
N GLU A 313 20.18 60.95 -19.31
CA GLU A 313 21.15 60.20 -18.49
C GLU A 313 20.57 59.43 -17.27
N GLU A 314 19.28 59.55 -16.95
CA GLU A 314 18.70 59.07 -15.68
C GLU A 314 18.18 57.61 -15.68
N LEU A 315 18.34 56.83 -16.75
CA LEU A 315 17.57 55.59 -16.97
C LEU A 315 18.19 54.27 -16.44
N HIS A 316 19.36 54.28 -15.79
CA HIS A 316 20.24 53.09 -15.77
C HIS A 316 20.49 52.36 -14.43
N ARG A 317 19.76 52.66 -13.33
CA ARG A 317 20.13 52.21 -11.96
C ARG A 317 19.07 51.43 -11.17
N LEU A 318 18.19 50.65 -11.83
CA LEU A 318 17.03 50.02 -11.16
C LEU A 318 16.68 48.60 -11.68
N MET A 319 17.69 47.75 -11.96
CA MET A 319 17.50 46.44 -12.61
C MET A 319 18.04 45.19 -11.87
N GLU A 320 18.54 45.28 -10.62
CA GLU A 320 19.28 44.16 -9.98
C GLU A 320 18.65 43.53 -8.72
N GLU A 321 17.36 43.76 -8.45
CA GLU A 321 16.64 43.16 -7.28
C GLU A 321 15.89 41.85 -7.61
N GLN A 322 16.28 41.15 -8.68
CA GLN A 322 15.60 39.94 -9.19
C GLN A 322 16.32 38.61 -8.88
N ARG A 323 17.46 38.63 -8.18
CA ARG A 323 18.27 37.42 -7.92
C ARG A 323 18.91 37.40 -6.53
N GLU A 324 18.17 36.91 -5.52
CA GLU A 324 18.62 35.76 -4.73
C GLU A 324 17.58 35.23 -3.71
N ARG A 325 17.69 33.94 -3.39
CA ARG A 325 17.25 33.27 -2.14
C ARG A 325 15.78 33.51 -1.71
N ILE A 326 14.81 32.61 -1.89
CA ILE A 326 14.76 31.18 -2.27
C ILE A 326 15.48 30.19 -1.33
N THR A 327 16.46 30.63 -0.52
CA THR A 327 17.01 29.78 0.56
C THR A 327 16.30 30.08 1.88
N ASN A 328 16.15 29.05 2.72
CA ASN A 328 15.76 29.14 4.14
C ASN A 328 14.26 29.33 4.47
N ARG A 329 13.32 28.84 3.64
CA ARG A 329 11.92 28.61 4.06
C ARG A 329 11.50 27.12 4.12
N LEU A 330 12.45 26.18 4.04
CA LEU A 330 12.18 24.73 4.14
C LEU A 330 13.26 23.89 4.85
N LEU A 331 14.04 24.52 5.75
CA LEU A 331 14.63 23.83 6.92
C LEU A 331 13.96 24.42 8.17
N ALA A 332 12.65 24.23 8.37
CA ALA A 332 11.98 22.98 8.73
C ALA A 332 12.27 22.50 10.15
N ARG A 333 11.24 22.62 11.00
CA ARG A 333 10.81 21.58 11.97
C ARG A 333 11.89 20.96 12.89
N MET A 334 12.87 21.74 13.36
CA MET A 334 13.62 21.41 14.57
C MET A 334 13.60 22.60 15.54
N LYS A 335 13.20 22.45 16.81
CA LYS A 335 12.55 21.31 17.49
C LYS A 335 11.51 21.86 18.50
N LYS A 336 10.67 20.99 19.06
CA LYS A 336 9.48 21.34 19.88
C LYS A 336 9.67 20.89 21.34
N LYS A 337 9.07 21.60 22.31
CA LYS A 337 8.91 21.30 23.77
C LYS A 337 10.05 21.84 24.70
N MET A 338 9.71 22.61 25.76
CA MET A 338 9.52 22.27 27.20
C MET A 338 10.85 22.15 28.00
N GLY A 339 10.99 22.53 29.27
CA GLY A 339 10.10 23.26 30.21
C GLY A 339 10.10 22.69 31.64
N ASP A 340 10.66 23.45 32.61
CA ASP A 340 10.49 23.48 34.11
C ASP A 340 10.69 22.15 34.91
N GLU A 341 10.97 22.07 36.23
CA GLU A 341 11.16 23.02 37.37
C GLU A 341 12.05 22.38 38.49
N ASP A 342 12.26 23.01 39.66
CA ASP A 342 13.17 22.59 40.77
C ASP A 342 12.48 21.94 42.01
N GLU A 343 13.10 20.90 42.60
CA GLU A 343 12.84 20.39 43.97
C GLU A 343 14.07 19.66 44.59
N ARG A 344 14.19 19.34 45.89
CA ARG A 344 13.88 19.98 47.20
C ARG A 344 14.36 19.03 48.32
N ILE A 345 15.29 19.42 49.19
CA ILE A 345 15.92 18.52 50.20
C ILE A 345 15.26 18.66 51.58
N ALA A 346 15.05 17.55 52.33
CA ALA A 346 14.54 17.60 53.71
C ALA A 346 14.89 16.38 54.61
N ARG A 347 15.74 16.64 55.63
CA ARG A 347 15.72 16.07 57.02
C ARG A 347 15.88 14.54 57.25
N GLU A 348 16.11 14.01 58.46
CA GLU A 348 16.88 14.38 59.69
C GLU A 348 16.80 13.19 60.70
N ILE A 349 17.65 13.10 61.75
CA ILE A 349 17.79 11.88 62.61
C ILE A 349 17.96 12.26 64.09
N ALA A 350 17.23 11.61 65.03
CA ALA A 350 17.73 11.06 66.35
C ALA A 350 16.64 10.69 67.40
N GLU A 351 16.99 9.73 68.29
CA GLU A 351 16.71 9.65 69.75
C GLU A 351 15.30 9.30 70.35
N LYS A 352 15.20 8.15 71.08
CA LYS A 352 14.69 8.01 72.49
C LYS A 352 14.51 6.55 72.99
N GLU A 353 14.94 6.26 74.23
CA GLU A 353 14.72 5.02 75.02
C GLU A 353 14.68 5.35 76.56
N GLU A 354 14.70 4.31 77.43
CA GLU A 354 14.81 4.28 78.92
C GLU A 354 13.64 4.75 79.83
N GLU A 355 13.01 3.81 80.57
CA GLU A 355 12.56 3.92 81.98
C GLU A 355 11.95 2.58 82.54
N GLN A 356 11.70 2.49 83.87
CA GLN A 356 10.90 1.48 84.63
C GLN A 356 11.56 0.17 85.17
N ALA A 357 11.74 0.05 86.51
CA ALA A 357 11.91 -1.21 87.30
C ALA A 357 11.89 -0.99 88.84
N LYS A 358 11.35 -1.95 89.66
CA LYS A 358 11.62 -2.30 91.12
C LYS A 358 10.36 -2.66 91.96
N GLU A 359 10.26 -3.88 92.53
CA GLU A 359 9.38 -4.29 93.69
C GLU A 359 9.65 -5.77 94.12
N GLU A 360 9.48 -6.17 95.41
CA GLU A 360 9.26 -7.56 96.00
C GLU A 360 9.86 -7.81 97.42
N GLN A 361 9.15 -8.52 98.36
CA GLN A 361 9.68 -9.40 99.47
C GLN A 361 8.63 -9.90 100.55
N ALA A 362 9.04 -10.86 101.42
CA ALA A 362 8.53 -11.27 102.78
C ALA A 362 7.41 -12.35 103.00
N LYS A 363 7.76 -13.56 103.50
CA LYS A 363 6.87 -14.66 104.05
C LYS A 363 7.61 -15.63 105.00
N GLU A 364 6.91 -16.32 105.93
CA GLU A 364 7.46 -17.36 106.85
C GLU A 364 6.37 -18.37 107.34
N GLU A 365 6.32 -18.73 108.65
CA GLU A 365 5.25 -19.38 109.45
C GLU A 365 5.28 -20.92 109.78
N LYS A 366 4.55 -21.28 110.87
CA LYS A 366 3.59 -22.43 110.99
C LYS A 366 3.99 -23.89 111.36
N LEU A 367 5.23 -24.22 111.76
CA LEU A 367 5.75 -25.59 111.49
C LEU A 367 5.47 -26.82 112.43
N GLN A 368 5.14 -26.71 113.73
CA GLN A 368 5.67 -27.72 114.71
C GLN A 368 4.75 -28.81 115.34
N ALA A 369 3.42 -28.83 115.13
CA ALA A 369 2.50 -29.61 115.99
C ALA A 369 2.39 -31.12 115.67
N ASP A 370 2.83 -31.55 114.49
CA ASP A 370 2.27 -32.73 113.81
C ASP A 370 2.85 -34.11 114.25
N LEU A 371 3.80 -34.11 115.18
CA LEU A 371 4.79 -35.19 115.30
C LEU A 371 4.33 -36.53 115.92
N LYS A 372 3.22 -36.58 116.67
CA LYS A 372 2.85 -37.79 117.47
C LYS A 372 1.78 -38.68 116.85
N SER A 373 0.80 -38.13 116.12
CA SER A 373 -0.19 -38.94 115.37
C SER A 373 0.49 -39.89 114.35
N ILE A 374 1.71 -39.54 113.94
CA ILE A 374 2.58 -40.34 113.06
C ILE A 374 2.91 -41.73 113.64
N ALA A 375 2.84 -41.96 114.96
CA ALA A 375 3.46 -43.14 115.59
C ALA A 375 2.75 -44.48 115.30
N GLU A 376 1.52 -44.68 115.75
CA GLU A 376 0.80 -45.96 115.56
C GLU A 376 0.39 -46.18 114.09
N HIS A 377 0.13 -45.06 113.41
CA HIS A 377 0.04 -44.98 111.95
C HIS A 377 1.21 -45.75 111.27
N ARG A 378 2.45 -45.67 111.77
CA ARG A 378 3.61 -46.41 111.19
C ARG A 378 3.40 -47.92 111.11
N VAL A 379 2.76 -48.58 112.09
CA VAL A 379 2.73 -50.06 112.12
C VAL A 379 1.71 -50.62 111.14
N ASN A 380 0.52 -50.02 111.08
CA ASN A 380 -0.44 -50.37 110.03
C ASN A 380 0.03 -49.86 108.65
N VAL A 381 0.73 -48.71 108.58
CA VAL A 381 1.43 -48.30 107.36
C VAL A 381 2.46 -49.33 106.94
N ILE A 382 3.26 -49.95 107.82
CA ILE A 382 4.25 -50.97 107.44
C ILE A 382 3.58 -52.17 106.75
N LYS A 383 2.49 -52.72 107.30
CA LYS A 383 1.78 -53.85 106.64
C LYS A 383 1.11 -53.43 105.34
N MET A 384 0.37 -52.32 105.34
CA MET A 384 -0.22 -51.77 104.12
C MET A 384 0.84 -51.40 103.08
N LYS A 385 2.07 -51.06 103.50
CA LYS A 385 3.24 -50.78 102.65
C LYS A 385 3.91 -52.05 102.15
N GLU A 386 3.92 -53.16 102.89
CA GLU A 386 4.41 -54.44 102.35
C GLU A 386 3.47 -55.05 101.30
N GLU A 387 2.16 -54.84 101.44
CA GLU A 387 1.17 -55.24 100.45
C GLU A 387 1.16 -54.28 99.25
N LYS A 388 1.12 -52.97 99.50
CA LYS A 388 1.32 -51.97 98.42
C LYS A 388 2.64 -52.15 97.70
N GLU A 389 3.77 -52.38 98.36
CA GLU A 389 5.04 -52.64 97.67
C GLU A 389 5.02 -53.94 96.83
N LYS A 390 4.08 -54.87 97.03
CA LYS A 390 3.89 -56.01 96.12
C LYS A 390 3.02 -55.61 94.92
N GLU A 391 1.97 -54.83 95.16
CA GLU A 391 1.12 -54.25 94.11
C GLU A 391 1.93 -53.26 93.25
N GLU A 392 2.59 -52.27 93.83
CA GLU A 392 3.54 -51.32 93.22
C GLU A 392 4.70 -52.01 92.47
N ARG A 393 5.16 -53.20 92.91
CA ARG A 393 6.14 -53.99 92.13
C ARG A 393 5.50 -54.62 90.89
N LEU A 394 4.29 -55.15 90.98
CA LEU A 394 3.56 -55.74 89.85
C LEU A 394 3.06 -54.66 88.89
N GLU A 395 2.60 -53.51 89.40
CA GLU A 395 2.24 -52.33 88.63
C GLU A 395 3.48 -51.67 88.03
N GLY A 396 4.59 -51.57 88.75
CA GLY A 396 5.87 -51.12 88.22
C GLY A 396 6.40 -52.02 87.10
N GLN A 397 6.22 -53.34 87.20
CA GLN A 397 6.52 -54.27 86.10
C GLN A 397 5.59 -54.08 84.89
N LYS A 398 4.27 -53.94 85.11
CA LYS A 398 3.31 -53.62 84.03
C LYS A 398 3.61 -52.27 83.37
N LEU A 399 3.97 -51.26 84.16
CA LEU A 399 4.35 -49.91 83.72
C LEU A 399 5.65 -49.96 82.91
N LEU A 400 6.65 -50.74 83.35
CA LEU A 400 7.89 -50.94 82.62
C LEU A 400 7.65 -51.65 81.28
N ILE A 401 6.82 -52.70 81.25
CA ILE A 401 6.43 -53.39 80.00
C ILE A 401 5.69 -52.42 79.08
N GLY A 402 4.70 -51.69 79.58
CA GLY A 402 3.95 -50.68 78.81
C GLY A 402 4.83 -49.53 78.30
N LEU A 403 5.86 -49.14 79.06
CA LEU A 403 6.85 -48.13 78.65
C LEU A 403 7.79 -48.67 77.56
N MET A 404 8.22 -49.94 77.66
CA MET A 404 9.01 -50.60 76.62
C MET A 404 8.21 -50.81 75.33
N GLU A 405 6.92 -51.15 75.44
CA GLU A 405 6.01 -51.24 74.30
C GLU A 405 5.73 -49.86 73.68
N ALA A 406 5.52 -48.82 74.49
CA ALA A 406 5.34 -47.45 74.04
C ALA A 406 6.59 -46.88 73.35
N ASP A 407 7.78 -47.09 73.92
CA ASP A 407 9.05 -46.67 73.28
C ASP A 407 9.29 -47.45 71.98
N ARG A 408 9.01 -48.76 71.95
CA ARG A 408 9.07 -49.54 70.71
C ARG A 408 8.14 -48.97 69.64
N ILE A 409 6.87 -48.68 69.98
CA ILE A 409 5.90 -48.08 69.06
C ILE A 409 6.36 -46.69 68.60
N TYR A 410 6.92 -45.87 69.50
CA TYR A 410 7.50 -44.57 69.18
C TYR A 410 8.69 -44.69 68.20
N GLN A 411 9.61 -45.63 68.44
CA GLN A 411 10.71 -45.92 67.52
C GLN A 411 10.23 -46.43 66.16
N GLU A 412 9.19 -47.25 66.11
CA GLU A 412 8.58 -47.72 64.87
C GLU A 412 7.91 -46.55 64.12
N LEU A 413 7.16 -45.69 64.81
CA LEU A 413 6.55 -44.48 64.24
C LEU A 413 7.58 -43.45 63.72
N GLU A 414 8.69 -43.25 64.43
CA GLU A 414 9.73 -42.31 63.99
C GLU A 414 10.52 -42.85 62.79
N LYS A 415 10.77 -44.18 62.73
CA LYS A 415 11.29 -44.83 61.51
C LYS A 415 10.32 -44.64 60.34
N ASP A 416 9.03 -44.81 60.56
CA ASP A 416 7.99 -44.61 59.54
C ASP A 416 7.91 -43.15 59.07
N LYS A 417 8.03 -42.18 59.98
CA LYS A 417 8.10 -40.74 59.71
C LYS A 417 9.34 -40.37 58.89
N ILE A 418 10.52 -40.90 59.25
CA ILE A 418 11.76 -40.74 58.49
C ILE A 418 11.61 -41.35 57.08
N HIS A 419 11.03 -42.55 56.96
CA HIS A 419 10.81 -43.21 55.68
C HIS A 419 9.82 -42.46 54.78
N ARG A 420 8.68 -41.99 55.33
CA ARG A 420 7.70 -41.16 54.61
C ARG A 420 8.33 -39.85 54.12
N ASN A 421 9.13 -39.19 54.95
CA ASN A 421 9.86 -37.97 54.57
C ASN A 421 10.90 -38.26 53.45
N TYR A 422 11.63 -39.37 53.55
CA TYR A 422 12.56 -39.81 52.50
C TYR A 422 11.84 -40.07 51.16
N CYS A 423 10.72 -40.79 51.17
CA CYS A 423 9.91 -41.04 49.98
C CYS A 423 9.25 -39.77 49.41
N ALA A 424 8.90 -38.79 50.25
CA ALA A 424 8.40 -37.50 49.80
C ALA A 424 9.51 -36.67 49.12
N ASN A 425 10.71 -36.63 49.72
CA ASN A 425 11.88 -35.96 49.15
C ASN A 425 12.33 -36.61 47.84
N LEU A 426 12.26 -37.94 47.72
CA LEU A 426 12.57 -38.66 46.47
C LEU A 426 11.60 -38.26 45.35
N LYS A 427 10.28 -38.23 45.63
CA LYS A 427 9.26 -37.77 44.67
C LYS A 427 9.44 -36.30 44.28
N LEU A 428 9.86 -35.44 45.21
CA LEU A 428 10.19 -34.05 44.92
C LEU A 428 11.42 -33.95 44.01
N GLN A 429 12.45 -34.76 44.24
CA GLN A 429 13.63 -34.86 43.37
C GLN A 429 13.26 -35.37 41.96
N GLU A 430 12.43 -36.40 41.86
CA GLU A 430 11.89 -36.91 40.58
C GLU A 430 11.13 -35.81 39.83
N ALA A 431 10.26 -35.05 40.52
CA ALA A 431 9.54 -33.93 39.93
C ALA A 431 10.46 -32.78 39.47
N HIS A 432 11.50 -32.45 40.25
CA HIS A 432 12.50 -31.46 39.85
C HIS A 432 13.31 -31.93 38.63
N VAL A 433 13.71 -33.20 38.57
CA VAL A 433 14.40 -33.78 37.39
C VAL A 433 13.49 -33.75 36.15
N ALA A 434 12.20 -34.07 36.30
CA ALA A 434 11.23 -33.95 35.22
C ALA A 434 11.06 -32.50 34.72
N GLN A 435 10.97 -31.52 35.62
CA GLN A 435 10.91 -30.10 35.26
C GLN A 435 12.19 -29.60 34.57
N ILE A 436 13.37 -30.07 35.00
CA ILE A 436 14.65 -29.77 34.35
C ILE A 436 14.67 -30.36 32.93
N ALA A 437 14.25 -31.62 32.76
CA ALA A 437 14.17 -32.26 31.45
C ALA A 437 13.17 -31.57 30.51
N GLU A 438 11.98 -31.20 31.02
CA GLU A 438 10.98 -30.43 30.26
C GLU A 438 11.53 -29.06 29.82
N LYS A 439 12.24 -28.35 30.71
CA LYS A 439 12.86 -27.06 30.40
C LYS A 439 13.99 -27.17 29.37
N ILE A 440 14.77 -28.26 29.40
CA ILE A 440 15.80 -28.55 28.40
C ILE A 440 15.13 -28.82 27.04
N ALA A 441 14.18 -29.76 26.98
CA ALA A 441 13.48 -30.10 25.75
C ALA A 441 12.74 -28.89 25.14
N ARG A 442 12.13 -28.04 25.97
CA ARG A 442 11.52 -26.78 25.52
C ARG A 442 12.56 -25.83 24.92
N GLY A 443 13.68 -25.61 25.60
CA GLY A 443 14.79 -24.79 25.11
C GLY A 443 15.58 -25.40 23.93
N GLU A 444 15.33 -26.67 23.58
CA GLU A 444 15.80 -27.30 22.35
C GLU A 444 14.80 -27.12 21.21
N ASN A 445 13.49 -27.25 21.49
CA ASN A 445 12.43 -26.93 20.54
C ASN A 445 12.44 -25.45 20.13
N GLU A 446 12.58 -24.52 21.09
CA GLU A 446 12.68 -23.07 20.83
C GLU A 446 13.83 -22.76 19.84
N LYS A 447 15.00 -23.41 20.00
CA LYS A 447 16.14 -23.27 19.06
C LYS A 447 15.86 -23.90 17.69
N GLN A 448 15.10 -25.00 17.64
CA GLN A 448 14.69 -25.63 16.38
C GLN A 448 13.69 -24.75 15.63
N GLU A 449 12.72 -24.17 16.33
CA GLU A 449 11.75 -23.20 15.79
C GLU A 449 12.45 -21.93 15.28
N ASP A 450 13.40 -21.36 16.03
CA ASP A 450 14.24 -20.24 15.57
C ASP A 450 15.04 -20.60 14.30
N ALA A 451 15.68 -21.78 14.29
CA ALA A 451 16.43 -22.25 13.13
C ALA A 451 15.52 -22.52 11.91
N GLU A 452 14.31 -23.03 12.11
CA GLU A 452 13.31 -23.18 11.06
C GLU A 452 12.80 -21.83 10.55
N TYR A 453 12.56 -20.87 11.42
CA TYR A 453 12.16 -19.52 11.04
C TYR A 453 13.25 -18.83 10.19
N VAL A 454 14.53 -18.98 10.54
CA VAL A 454 15.65 -18.50 9.71
C VAL A 454 15.67 -19.20 8.36
N ARG A 455 15.60 -20.55 8.32
CA ARG A 455 15.55 -21.32 7.06
C ARG A 455 14.35 -20.91 6.17
N GLN A 456 13.17 -20.72 6.76
CA GLN A 456 11.97 -20.26 6.03
C GLN A 456 12.15 -18.84 5.48
N LYS A 457 12.72 -17.93 6.26
CA LYS A 457 13.03 -16.55 5.84
C LYS A 457 14.03 -16.52 4.69
N GLU A 458 15.05 -17.37 4.70
CA GLU A 458 16.01 -17.54 3.61
C GLU A 458 15.34 -18.08 2.33
N VAL A 459 14.54 -19.14 2.43
CA VAL A 459 13.76 -19.67 1.30
C VAL A 459 12.83 -18.61 0.71
N ILE A 460 12.13 -17.84 1.55
CA ILE A 460 11.27 -16.73 1.10
C ILE A 460 12.09 -15.64 0.39
N ALA A 461 13.29 -15.30 0.87
CA ALA A 461 14.18 -14.34 0.22
C ALA A 461 14.67 -14.86 -1.15
N LEU A 462 15.05 -16.13 -1.24
CA LEU A 462 15.46 -16.78 -2.49
C LEU A 462 14.31 -16.84 -3.51
N CYS A 463 13.08 -17.15 -3.08
CA CYS A 463 11.90 -17.08 -3.94
C CYS A 463 11.65 -15.66 -4.48
N ARG A 464 11.74 -14.64 -3.62
CA ARG A 464 11.55 -13.23 -4.01
C ARG A 464 12.63 -12.73 -4.98
N GLU A 465 13.90 -13.09 -4.80
CA GLU A 465 14.94 -12.74 -5.78
C GLU A 465 14.74 -13.52 -7.09
N GLN A 466 14.29 -14.78 -7.06
CA GLN A 466 13.91 -15.49 -8.29
C GLN A 466 12.72 -14.83 -9.03
N GLU A 467 11.72 -14.33 -8.31
CA GLU A 467 10.61 -13.56 -8.88
C GLU A 467 11.09 -12.24 -9.48
N PHE A 468 11.93 -11.49 -8.76
CA PHE A 468 12.58 -10.28 -9.25
C PHE A 468 13.41 -10.55 -10.52
N GLN A 469 14.25 -11.58 -10.53
CA GLN A 469 15.07 -11.97 -11.68
C GLN A 469 14.22 -12.37 -12.89
N LYS A 470 13.08 -13.07 -12.69
CA LYS A 470 12.13 -13.39 -13.76
C LYS A 470 11.44 -12.13 -14.31
N TYR A 471 11.06 -11.19 -13.43
CA TYR A 471 10.45 -9.91 -13.79
C TYR A 471 11.43 -8.99 -14.54
N ALA A 472 12.64 -8.83 -14.02
CA ALA A 472 13.68 -7.98 -14.59
C ALA A 472 14.14 -8.47 -15.97
N LYS A 473 14.26 -9.79 -16.16
CA LYS A 473 14.56 -10.38 -17.48
C LYS A 473 13.49 -10.05 -18.52
N LYS A 474 12.20 -10.21 -18.21
CA LYS A 474 11.10 -9.83 -19.13
C LYS A 474 11.18 -8.37 -19.57
N ILE A 475 11.47 -7.46 -18.63
CA ILE A 475 11.61 -6.03 -18.95
C ILE A 475 12.86 -5.76 -19.80
N ILE A 476 13.97 -6.46 -19.56
CA ILE A 476 15.16 -6.39 -20.44
C ILE A 476 14.82 -6.92 -21.84
N ASP A 477 14.09 -8.03 -21.95
CA ASP A 477 13.65 -8.62 -23.22
C ASP A 477 12.68 -7.69 -23.98
N GLU A 478 11.80 -6.98 -23.29
CA GLU A 478 10.87 -5.99 -23.85
C GLU A 478 11.59 -4.71 -24.31
N GLN A 479 12.50 -4.18 -23.49
CA GLN A 479 13.29 -2.99 -23.83
C GLN A 479 14.33 -3.28 -24.92
N SER A 480 14.84 -4.51 -25.03
CA SER A 480 15.81 -4.91 -26.08
C SER A 480 15.27 -4.75 -27.51
N LYS A 481 13.95 -4.89 -27.68
CA LYS A 481 13.24 -4.68 -28.96
C LYS A 481 13.08 -3.20 -29.32
N THR A 482 13.35 -2.32 -28.36
CA THR A 482 12.87 -0.93 -28.33
C THR A 482 14.02 0.08 -28.22
N THR A 483 15.11 -0.31 -27.55
CA THR A 483 16.20 0.56 -27.11
C THR A 483 17.52 -0.22 -27.16
N GLN A 484 18.52 0.29 -27.88
CA GLN A 484 19.82 -0.39 -27.99
C GLN A 484 20.64 -0.31 -26.69
N ASN A 485 20.43 0.75 -25.89
CA ASN A 485 21.20 1.00 -24.66
C ASN A 485 20.56 0.34 -23.42
N LEU A 486 20.82 -0.96 -23.24
CA LEU A 486 20.36 -1.75 -22.09
C LEU A 486 21.27 -1.66 -20.85
N TYR A 487 22.38 -0.90 -20.93
CA TYR A 487 23.38 -0.83 -19.86
C TYR A 487 22.81 -0.42 -18.49
N PRO A 488 21.88 0.55 -18.36
CA PRO A 488 21.24 0.86 -17.07
C PRO A 488 20.56 -0.35 -16.43
N LEU A 489 19.77 -1.09 -17.22
CA LEU A 489 18.99 -2.24 -16.74
C LEU A 489 19.90 -3.39 -16.30
N LEU A 490 20.95 -3.68 -17.08
CA LEU A 490 21.96 -4.69 -16.73
C LEU A 490 22.71 -4.30 -15.45
N LYS A 491 23.09 -3.03 -15.31
CA LYS A 491 23.74 -2.51 -14.10
C LYS A 491 22.82 -2.63 -12.88
N GLY A 492 21.55 -2.21 -13.00
CA GLY A 492 20.53 -2.36 -11.94
C GLY A 492 20.19 -3.81 -11.59
N LEU A 493 20.33 -4.75 -12.54
CA LEU A 493 20.19 -6.19 -12.29
C LEU A 493 21.27 -6.71 -11.33
N HIS A 494 22.49 -6.16 -11.40
CA HIS A 494 23.62 -6.58 -10.56
C HIS A 494 23.76 -5.75 -9.26
N GLU A 495 23.52 -4.44 -9.27
CA GLU A 495 23.77 -3.50 -8.15
C GLU A 495 22.99 -3.77 -6.84
N GLY A 496 22.03 -4.69 -6.84
CA GLY A 496 21.23 -5.07 -5.67
C GLY A 496 21.35 -6.53 -5.26
N ILE A 497 22.30 -7.29 -5.82
CA ILE A 497 22.86 -8.43 -5.11
C ILE A 497 23.92 -7.82 -4.19
N PRO A 498 23.74 -7.79 -2.86
CA PRO A 498 24.88 -7.53 -1.98
C PRO A 498 25.85 -8.68 -2.24
N THR A 499 27.04 -8.38 -2.75
CA THR A 499 28.03 -9.42 -3.07
C THR A 499 28.26 -10.24 -1.81
N PHE A 500 27.79 -11.49 -1.81
CA PHE A 500 28.04 -12.45 -0.73
C PHE A 500 29.48 -12.99 -0.84
N SER A 501 30.46 -12.06 -0.89
CA SER A 501 31.53 -12.07 0.10
C SER A 501 30.82 -12.33 1.42
N GLY A 502 30.97 -13.56 1.90
CA GLY A 502 29.91 -14.14 2.71
C GLY A 502 29.68 -13.39 4.01
N LEU A 503 28.70 -13.89 4.78
CA LEU A 503 29.04 -14.04 6.18
C LEU A 503 30.27 -14.94 6.23
N ALA A 504 31.44 -14.29 6.31
CA ALA A 504 32.41 -14.66 7.32
C ALA A 504 31.63 -14.71 8.64
N TYR A 505 31.10 -15.89 8.93
CA TYR A 505 30.94 -16.33 10.30
C TYR A 505 32.32 -16.16 10.92
N ASN A 506 32.48 -15.08 11.67
CA ASN A 506 33.62 -14.95 12.56
C ASN A 506 33.36 -15.99 13.64
N GLU A 507 33.96 -17.17 13.50
CA GLU A 507 33.91 -18.24 14.49
C GLU A 507 34.52 -17.80 15.84
N ASP A 508 35.17 -16.62 15.85
CA ASP A 508 35.61 -15.86 17.02
C ASP A 508 34.48 -15.28 17.89
N GLN A 509 33.20 -15.53 17.60
CA GLN A 509 32.23 -15.61 18.69
C GLN A 509 32.42 -16.92 19.45
N HIS A 510 33.26 -16.85 20.49
CA HIS A 510 33.32 -17.84 21.56
C HIS A 510 31.91 -18.08 22.14
N CYS A 511 31.20 -19.05 21.56
CA CYS A 511 30.67 -20.14 22.37
C CYS A 511 31.85 -20.77 23.11
N GLY A 512 32.24 -20.15 24.22
CA GLY A 512 33.13 -20.79 25.17
C GLY A 512 32.48 -22.12 25.54
N GLU A 513 33.21 -23.21 25.33
CA GLU A 513 32.73 -24.55 25.63
C GLU A 513 32.40 -24.64 27.11
N LYS A 514 31.14 -24.37 27.44
CA LYS A 514 30.50 -24.94 28.62
C LYS A 514 30.51 -26.43 28.36
N GLN A 515 31.59 -27.06 28.82
CA GLN A 515 31.78 -28.51 28.86
C GLN A 515 30.43 -29.14 29.16
N PRO A 516 30.02 -30.20 28.45
CA PRO A 516 28.74 -30.85 28.72
C PRO A 516 28.72 -31.15 30.21
N ILE A 517 27.83 -30.46 30.94
CA ILE A 517 27.72 -30.61 32.40
C ILE A 517 27.22 -32.03 32.57
N GLN A 518 28.16 -32.95 32.82
CA GLN A 518 27.85 -34.34 33.02
C GLN A 518 26.79 -34.37 34.12
N PRO A 519 25.65 -35.06 33.91
CA PRO A 519 24.65 -35.19 34.96
C PRO A 519 25.41 -35.72 36.19
N PRO A 520 25.44 -34.95 37.31
CA PRO A 520 26.42 -35.17 38.37
C PRO A 520 26.32 -36.62 38.80
N CYS A 521 27.46 -37.30 38.74
CA CYS A 521 27.52 -38.76 38.60
C CYS A 521 26.56 -39.47 39.55
N ILE A 522 25.98 -40.59 39.12
CA ILE A 522 25.23 -41.52 39.98
C ILE A 522 26.24 -42.28 40.87
N GLY A 523 27.02 -41.51 41.63
CA GLY A 523 28.10 -41.90 42.50
C GLY A 523 27.54 -42.17 43.89
N LYS A 524 27.58 -43.44 44.28
CA LYS A 524 27.32 -43.86 45.65
C LYS A 524 28.47 -43.35 46.53
N THR A 525 28.36 -42.17 47.13
CA THR A 525 29.02 -41.78 48.40
C THR A 525 28.40 -40.48 48.94
N ALA A 526 27.45 -40.61 49.87
CA ALA A 526 26.94 -39.48 50.67
C ALA A 526 27.81 -39.22 51.93
N GLN A 527 28.97 -39.89 52.05
CA GLN A 527 29.84 -39.85 53.23
C GLN A 527 30.95 -38.78 53.11
N GLU A 528 31.42 -38.45 51.90
CA GLU A 528 32.51 -37.49 51.70
C GLU A 528 32.12 -36.06 52.14
N MET A 529 30.87 -35.64 51.93
CA MET A 529 30.39 -34.32 52.39
C MET A 529 30.31 -34.20 53.93
N LYS A 530 30.43 -35.30 54.71
CA LYS A 530 30.56 -35.21 56.17
C LYS A 530 31.99 -34.90 56.61
N LEU A 531 33.00 -35.39 55.89
CA LEU A 531 34.41 -35.27 56.30
C LEU A 531 34.96 -33.83 56.18
N LEU A 532 34.31 -32.96 55.41
CA LEU A 532 34.70 -31.56 55.25
C LEU A 532 34.24 -30.62 56.39
N ASN A 533 33.45 -31.11 57.35
CA ASN A 533 32.87 -30.26 58.41
C ASN A 533 33.20 -30.71 59.85
N GLU A 534 34.11 -31.67 60.04
CA GLU A 534 34.62 -32.09 61.35
C GLU A 534 35.79 -31.21 61.82
N GLN A 535 35.55 -29.90 61.96
CA GLN A 535 36.50 -29.03 62.67
C GLN A 535 36.42 -29.29 64.18
N LYS A 536 37.52 -29.80 64.75
CA LYS A 536 37.63 -30.14 66.17
C LYS A 536 37.56 -28.89 67.04
N TYR A 537 36.46 -28.71 67.75
CA TYR A 537 36.40 -27.80 68.90
C TYR A 537 36.87 -28.52 70.15
N ASP A 538 38.15 -28.32 70.47
CA ASP A 538 38.77 -28.84 71.68
C ASP A 538 39.46 -27.70 72.45
N HIS A 539 39.43 -27.79 73.78
CA HIS A 539 40.14 -26.92 74.73
C HIS A 539 39.67 -25.46 74.93
N THR A 540 38.61 -25.27 75.73
CA THR A 540 38.63 -24.22 76.78
C THR A 540 38.12 -24.78 78.11
N LYS A 541 39.00 -24.88 79.12
CA LYS A 541 38.63 -25.24 80.50
C LYS A 541 38.47 -23.96 81.35
N ALA A 542 37.26 -23.61 81.75
CA ALA A 542 37.03 -22.64 82.83
C ALA A 542 35.67 -22.83 83.52
N ARG A 543 35.70 -22.95 84.85
CA ARG A 543 34.61 -22.70 85.83
C ARG A 543 33.15 -22.78 85.34
N LEU A 544 32.52 -23.93 85.58
CA LEU A 544 31.17 -23.95 86.16
C LEU A 544 31.29 -23.82 87.68
N GLY A 545 30.35 -23.13 88.32
CA GLY A 545 30.30 -23.03 89.78
C GLY A 545 28.99 -22.39 90.24
N PHE A 546 28.30 -23.09 91.16
CA PHE A 546 26.97 -22.77 91.71
C PHE A 546 25.84 -22.87 90.64
N THR A 547 24.66 -23.49 90.82
CA THR A 547 23.72 -23.70 91.97
C THR A 547 23.16 -22.37 92.52
N TRP A 548 21.90 -22.02 92.32
CA TRP A 548 20.71 -22.87 92.14
C TRP A 548 20.05 -22.74 90.76
#